data_AF-A0A529P5J9-F1
#
_entry.id   AF-A0A529P5J9-F1
#
_cell.length_a   1.000
_cell.length_b   1.000
_cell.length_c   1.000
_cell.angle_alpha   90.00
_cell.angle_beta   90.00
_cell.angle_gamma   90.00
#
_symmetry.space_group_name_H-M   'P 1'
#
loop_
_entity.id
_entity.type
_entity.pdbx_description
1 polymer ?
#
loop_
_entity_poly.entity_id
_entity_poly.type
_entity_poly.pdbx_seq_one_letter_code
_entity_poly.pdbx_strand_id
1 'polypeptide(L)'
;SFALDDVRNAIAGGKLVLVLISGFLMFGKKVPHWVLAIGDDGDHILIHDPWVEDERQETILDAANIPVPYGIFMNMAQFGRDGLRAAIILGKR
;
A
#
# COMPACT_ATOMS: atom_id res chain seq x y z
N SER A 1 -13.11 -3.20 -9.14
CA SER A 1 -11.67 -3.35 -8.83
C SER A 1 -10.97 -2.08 -9.25
N PHE A 2 -10.03 -1.55 -8.47
CA PHE A 2 -9.29 -0.33 -8.82
C PHE A 2 -8.06 -0.64 -9.69
N ALA A 3 -7.56 0.36 -10.40
CA ALA A 3 -6.33 0.34 -11.20
C ALA A 3 -5.27 1.30 -10.64
N LEU A 4 -4.03 1.20 -11.12
CA LEU A 4 -2.92 2.04 -10.67
C LEU A 4 -3.26 3.54 -10.79
N ASP A 5 -3.85 3.95 -11.91
CA ASP A 5 -4.17 5.36 -12.16
C ASP A 5 -5.23 5.90 -11.20
N ASP A 6 -6.11 5.06 -10.63
CA ASP A 6 -7.04 5.51 -9.58
C ASP A 6 -6.27 5.99 -8.33
N VAL A 7 -5.19 5.27 -7.97
CA VAL A 7 -4.32 5.61 -6.84
C VAL A 7 -3.52 6.87 -7.15
N ARG A 8 -2.89 6.91 -8.33
CA ARG A 8 -2.05 8.04 -8.75
C ARG A 8 -2.84 9.34 -8.86
N ASN A 9 -4.03 9.28 -9.47
CA ASN A 9 -4.91 10.44 -9.59
C ASN A 9 -5.41 10.93 -8.23
N ALA A 10 -5.69 10.02 -7.29
CA ALA A 10 -6.05 10.40 -5.93
C ALA A 10 -4.90 11.13 -5.23
N ILE A 11 -3.68 10.59 -5.29
CA ILE A 11 -2.48 11.19 -4.69
C ILE A 11 -2.17 12.55 -5.32
N ALA A 12 -2.20 12.66 -6.65
CA ALA A 12 -2.02 13.93 -7.36
C ALA A 12 -3.08 14.98 -6.96
N GLY A 13 -4.28 14.53 -6.59
CA GLY A 13 -5.36 15.36 -6.04
C GLY A 13 -5.21 15.70 -4.55
N GLY A 14 -4.08 15.41 -3.92
CA GLY A 14 -3.82 15.67 -2.49
C GLY A 14 -4.57 14.73 -1.54
N LYS A 15 -4.98 13.56 -2.01
CA LYS A 15 -5.68 12.53 -1.21
C LYS A 15 -4.73 11.41 -0.84
N LEU A 16 -5.12 10.61 0.15
CA LEU A 16 -4.43 9.39 0.55
C LEU A 16 -5.25 8.18 0.13
N VAL A 17 -4.61 7.04 -0.06
CA VAL A 17 -5.31 5.81 -0.45
C VAL A 17 -4.93 4.67 0.48
N LEU A 18 -5.90 4.13 1.21
CA LEU A 18 -5.71 2.91 1.99
C LEU A 18 -5.92 1.71 1.06
N VAL A 19 -4.93 0.83 0.95
CA VAL A 19 -4.88 -0.24 -0.06
C VAL A 19 -4.74 -1.58 0.63
N LEU A 20 -5.60 -2.53 0.25
CA LEU A 20 -5.49 -3.91 0.68
C LEU A 20 -4.39 -4.61 -0.13
N ILE A 21 -3.39 -5.12 0.56
CA ILE A 21 -2.30 -5.92 -0.01
C ILE A 21 -2.30 -7.34 0.56
N SER A 22 -1.71 -8.28 -0.18
CA SER A 22 -1.30 -9.55 0.39
C SER A 22 0.03 -9.40 1.14
N GLY A 23 0.03 -9.68 2.45
CA GLY A 23 1.20 -9.50 3.33
C GLY A 23 2.36 -10.49 3.11
N PHE A 24 2.47 -11.12 1.92
CA PHE A 24 3.48 -12.15 1.66
C PHE A 24 4.91 -11.61 1.76
N LEU A 25 5.14 -10.36 1.33
CA LEU A 25 6.45 -9.70 1.42
C LEU A 25 6.86 -9.34 2.85
N MET A 26 5.91 -9.20 3.78
CA MET A 26 6.16 -8.70 5.15
C MET A 26 6.13 -9.82 6.20
N PHE A 27 5.19 -10.77 6.10
CA PHE A 27 4.93 -11.74 7.17
C PHE A 27 5.25 -13.19 6.79
N GLY A 28 5.71 -13.45 5.56
CA GLY A 28 5.93 -14.81 5.03
C GLY A 28 4.66 -15.69 4.99
N LYS A 29 3.49 -15.11 5.28
CA LYS A 29 2.17 -15.74 5.31
C LYS A 29 1.17 -14.86 4.57
N LYS A 30 0.24 -15.47 3.85
CA LYS A 30 -0.82 -14.77 3.11
C LYS A 30 -1.92 -14.29 4.07
N VAL A 31 -1.68 -13.19 4.75
CA VAL A 31 -2.64 -12.48 5.60
C VAL A 31 -3.06 -11.20 4.87
N PRO A 32 -4.35 -10.82 4.87
CA PRO A 32 -4.77 -9.54 4.31
C PRO A 32 -4.21 -8.40 5.16
N HIS A 33 -3.54 -7.42 4.54
CA HIS A 33 -2.92 -6.31 5.25
C HIS A 33 -3.24 -4.97 4.57
N TRP A 34 -3.40 -3.91 5.35
CA TRP A 34 -3.73 -2.58 4.82
C TRP A 34 -2.53 -1.65 4.97
N VAL A 35 -2.12 -1.05 3.85
CA VAL A 35 -1.07 -0.03 3.80
C VAL A 35 -1.63 1.27 3.27
N LEU A 36 -0.97 2.38 3.59
CA LEU A 36 -1.36 3.70 3.11
C LEU A 36 -0.45 4.10 1.95
N ALA A 37 -1.01 4.32 0.76
CA ALA A 37 -0.32 4.99 -0.33
C ALA A 37 -0.40 6.51 -0.11
N ILE A 38 0.77 7.13 0.00
CA ILE A 38 0.93 8.52 0.44
C ILE A 38 1.64 9.41 -0.59
N GLY A 39 2.26 8.82 -1.62
CA GLY A 39 2.98 9.54 -2.65
C GLY A 39 3.15 8.75 -3.93
N ASP A 40 3.46 9.47 -5.01
CA ASP A 40 3.82 8.96 -6.32
C ASP A 40 5.00 9.80 -6.81
N ASP A 41 6.13 9.16 -7.13
CA ASP A 41 7.35 9.82 -7.63
C ASP A 41 7.54 9.72 -9.16
N GLY A 42 6.59 9.08 -9.86
CA GLY A 42 6.64 8.86 -11.30
C GLY A 42 7.00 7.43 -11.72
N ASP A 43 7.60 6.64 -10.82
CA ASP A 43 7.96 5.23 -11.05
C ASP A 43 7.53 4.30 -9.89
N HIS A 44 7.26 4.88 -8.71
CA HIS A 44 6.93 4.19 -7.48
C HIS A 44 5.70 4.78 -6.79
N ILE A 45 4.96 3.92 -6.10
CA ILE A 45 4.03 4.36 -5.05
C ILE A 45 4.79 4.34 -3.73
N LEU A 46 4.80 5.47 -3.02
CA LEU A 46 5.32 5.54 -1.66
C LEU A 46 4.24 5.02 -0.72
N ILE A 47 4.54 3.95 0.00
CA ILE A 47 3.64 3.38 1.00
C ILE A 47 4.15 3.65 2.42
N HIS A 48 3.21 3.75 3.35
CA HIS A 48 3.45 3.70 4.78
C HIS A 48 2.67 2.52 5.36
N ASP A 49 3.38 1.65 6.09
CA ASP A 49 2.78 0.59 6.88
C ASP A 49 2.50 1.09 8.30
N PRO A 50 1.24 1.11 8.77
CA PRO A 50 0.91 1.50 10.14
C PRO A 50 1.33 0.46 11.19
N TRP A 51 1.73 -0.75 10.79
CA TRP A 51 2.12 -1.83 11.70
C TRP A 51 3.61 -1.73 12.06
N VAL A 52 3.90 -1.53 13.35
CA VAL A 52 5.25 -1.64 13.91
C VAL A 52 5.25 -2.90 14.78
N GLU A 53 6.02 -3.92 14.39
CA GLU A 53 6.13 -5.15 15.17
C GLU A 53 7.09 -4.93 16.35
N ASP A 54 6.55 -4.85 17.57
CA ASP A 54 7.28 -4.55 18.82
C ASP A 54 8.42 -5.55 19.12
N GLU A 55 8.39 -6.75 18.52
CA GLU A 55 9.31 -7.86 18.81
C GLU A 55 10.57 -7.89 17.92
N ARG A 56 10.63 -7.12 16.82
CA ARG A 56 11.71 -7.26 15.81
C ARG A 56 12.76 -6.16 15.75
N GLN A 57 12.72 -5.17 16.67
CA GLN A 57 13.55 -3.97 16.55
C GLN A 57 13.43 -3.29 15.18
N GLU A 58 12.28 -3.42 14.49
CA GLU A 58 12.00 -2.62 13.31
C GLU A 58 11.71 -1.19 13.78
N THR A 59 12.50 -0.23 13.30
CA THR A 59 12.35 1.15 13.75
C THR A 59 11.13 1.75 13.04
N ILE A 60 10.39 2.66 13.68
CA ILE A 60 9.27 3.42 13.06
C ILE A 60 9.69 4.05 11.70
N LEU A 61 10.98 4.32 11.53
CA LEU A 61 11.60 4.84 10.32
C LEU A 61 11.66 3.82 9.16
N ASP A 62 11.69 2.52 9.45
CA ASP A 62 11.76 1.45 8.45
C ASP A 62 10.37 1.16 7.82
N ALA A 63 9.28 1.59 8.47
CA ALA A 63 7.89 1.35 8.08
C ALA A 63 7.22 2.52 7.33
N ALA A 64 7.95 3.61 7.07
CA ALA A 64 7.44 4.83 6.44
C ALA A 64 8.18 5.16 5.13
N ASN A 65 7.46 5.70 4.13
CA ASN A 65 7.99 6.10 2.82
C ASN A 65 8.72 4.98 2.04
N ILE A 66 8.18 3.76 2.05
CA ILE A 66 8.74 2.65 1.27
C ILE A 66 8.38 2.86 -0.20
N PRO A 67 9.33 3.09 -1.12
CA PRO A 67 9.04 3.19 -2.54
C PRO A 67 8.79 1.78 -3.11
N VAL A 68 7.61 1.57 -3.68
CA VAL A 68 7.26 0.30 -4.32
C VAL A 68 7.01 0.52 -5.81
N PRO A 69 7.78 -0.14 -6.71
CA PRO A 69 7.57 -0.01 -8.15
C PRO A 69 6.14 -0.37 -8.53
N TYR A 70 5.56 0.35 -9.49
CA TYR A 70 4.15 0.18 -9.88
C TYR A 70 3.70 -1.26 -10.12
N GLY A 71 4.50 -2.04 -10.84
CA GLY A 71 4.19 -3.45 -11.11
C GLY A 71 4.16 -4.30 -9.85
N ILE A 72 5.08 -4.05 -8.91
CA ILE A 72 5.14 -4.74 -7.62
C ILE A 72 3.97 -4.32 -6.74
N PHE A 73 3.69 -3.02 -6.66
CA PHE A 73 2.56 -2.48 -5.90
C PHE A 73 1.24 -3.10 -6.38
N MET A 74 1.00 -3.14 -7.69
CA MET A 74 -0.21 -3.75 -8.23
C MET A 74 -0.24 -5.28 -8.07
N ASN A 75 0.91 -5.96 -8.03
CA ASN A 75 0.97 -7.38 -7.72
C ASN A 75 0.62 -7.66 -6.24
N MET A 76 1.09 -6.79 -5.34
CA MET A 76 0.77 -6.86 -3.92
C MET A 76 -0.69 -6.52 -3.63
N ALA A 77 -1.26 -5.55 -4.35
CA ALA A 77 -2.60 -5.01 -4.16
C ALA A 77 -3.73 -5.90 -4.69
N GLN A 78 -3.69 -7.17 -4.28
CA GLN A 78 -4.69 -8.18 -4.51
C GLN A 78 -4.61 -9.25 -3.41
N PHE A 79 -5.74 -9.82 -3.03
CA PHE A 79 -5.82 -10.83 -1.98
C PHE A 79 -6.73 -12.00 -2.38
N GLY A 80 -6.41 -13.19 -1.87
CA GLY A 80 -7.18 -14.42 -2.13
C GLY A 80 -6.95 -15.02 -3.51
N ARG A 81 -7.66 -16.13 -3.80
CA ARG A 81 -7.55 -16.84 -5.09
C ARG A 81 -8.17 -16.06 -6.25
N ASP A 82 -9.20 -15.28 -5.95
CA ASP A 82 -9.96 -14.52 -6.96
C ASP A 82 -9.34 -13.15 -7.26
N GLY A 83 -8.20 -12.81 -6.64
CA GLY A 83 -7.49 -11.56 -6.89
C GLY A 83 -8.28 -10.32 -6.44
N LEU A 84 -8.98 -10.41 -5.31
CA LEU A 84 -9.78 -9.31 -4.76
C LEU A 84 -8.90 -8.08 -4.55
N ARG A 85 -9.29 -6.95 -5.13
CA ARG A 85 -8.64 -5.66 -4.91
C ARG A 85 -9.60 -4.70 -4.21
N ALA A 86 -9.10 -4.04 -3.16
CA ALA A 86 -9.86 -3.04 -2.41
C ALA A 86 -8.97 -1.84 -2.12
N ALA A 87 -9.54 -0.64 -2.27
CA ALA A 87 -8.91 0.62 -1.93
C ALA A 87 -9.95 1.61 -1.39
N ILE A 88 -9.55 2.45 -0.44
CA ILE A 88 -10.36 3.52 0.14
C ILE A 88 -9.62 4.83 -0.06
N ILE A 89 -10.24 5.80 -0.73
CA ILE A 89 -9.68 7.13 -0.95
C ILE A 89 -10.10 8.04 0.21
N LEU A 90 -9.13 8.66 0.87
CA LEU A 90 -9.31 9.57 1.99
C LEU A 90 -9.00 11.01 1.54
N GLY A 91 -9.93 11.93 1.78
CA GLY A 91 -9.78 13.34 1.44
C GLY A 91 -10.59 14.23 2.37
N LYS A 92 -10.36 15.54 2.28
CA LYS A 92 -11.14 16.53 3.04
C LYS A 92 -12.62 16.45 2.64
N ARG A 93 -13.50 16.61 3.63
CA ARG A 93 -14.95 16.67 3.44
C ARG A 93 -15.38 17.94 2.70
#